data_AF-A0A178KGN2-F1
#
_entry.id   AF-A0A178KGN2-F1
#
_cell.length_a   1.000
_cell.length_b   1.000
_cell.length_c   1.000
_cell.angle_alpha   90.00
_cell.angle_beta   90.00
_cell.angle_gamma   90.00
#
_symmetry.space_group_name_H-M   'P 1'
#
loop_
_entity.id
_entity.type
_entity.pdbx_description
1 polymer ?
#
loop_
_entity_poly.entity_id
_entity_poly.type
_entity_poly.pdbx_seq_one_letter_code
_entity_poly.pdbx_strand_id
1 'polypeptide(L)'
;MKEHATRLALIQQLSDGTFHSGEVLGELLGISRAAISKHIKTLQTWGLDIYRVQGKGYCLAEKLELLDCDKILAQVKCPHLSLIPVIDSTNQHLLDRVGQLPSGAVCLAEYQQAGRGRRGRQWLSPFGSNLYLSMYWRLDAGMAAAMGLSLVVGIAIADTLTALGAQDIKLKWPNDLYFQDKKLAGILTEMTGQAGDAAHLVIGMGLNIAMPTKEGSEIDQAWTNLADACDTLPSRNVLAATLVERLHTTLTEYEVCGLEGFITRWNEYDNFLNRPVKLLIGERVVEGIARGIDKQGGLLLETEQGITPYIGGEISLRGC
;
A
#
# COMPACT_ATOMS: atom_id res chain seq x y z
N MET A 1 24.10 -0.46 -7.16
CA MET A 1 23.88 -1.94 -7.21
C MET A 1 24.73 -2.71 -6.19
N LYS A 2 26.08 -2.72 -6.28
CA LYS A 2 26.93 -3.44 -5.29
C LYS A 2 26.68 -3.02 -3.83
N GLU A 3 26.55 -1.72 -3.55
CA GLU A 3 26.31 -1.28 -2.17
C GLU A 3 24.92 -1.66 -1.62
N HIS A 4 23.89 -1.79 -2.47
CA HIS A 4 22.58 -2.27 -2.03
C HIS A 4 22.66 -3.76 -1.69
N ALA A 5 23.39 -4.56 -2.47
CA ALA A 5 23.59 -5.98 -2.18
C ALA A 5 24.23 -6.20 -0.80
N THR A 6 25.27 -5.43 -0.45
CA THR A 6 25.89 -5.51 0.88
C THR A 6 24.91 -5.12 2.00
N ARG A 7 24.12 -4.07 1.81
CA ARG A 7 23.10 -3.63 2.78
C ARG A 7 22.01 -4.67 2.98
N LEU A 8 21.53 -5.27 1.89
CA LEU A 8 20.53 -6.35 1.94
C LEU A 8 21.07 -7.60 2.64
N ALA A 9 22.33 -7.98 2.36
CA ALA A 9 22.98 -9.09 3.06
C ALA A 9 23.10 -8.82 4.57
N LEU A 10 23.41 -7.59 4.98
CA LEU A 10 23.40 -7.19 6.39
C LEU A 10 22.01 -7.32 7.01
N ILE A 11 20.97 -6.83 6.33
CA ILE A 11 19.59 -6.94 6.81
C ILE A 11 19.21 -8.42 6.99
N GLN A 12 19.56 -9.28 6.03
CA GLN A 12 19.29 -10.71 6.10
C GLN A 12 19.94 -11.39 7.32
N GLN A 13 21.13 -10.95 7.74
CA GLN A 13 21.75 -11.45 8.97
C GLN A 13 21.04 -10.93 10.21
N LEU A 14 20.72 -9.64 10.24
CA LEU A 14 20.12 -8.98 11.40
C LEU A 14 18.62 -9.28 11.57
N SER A 15 17.94 -9.78 10.53
CA SER A 15 16.48 -9.99 10.52
C SER A 15 16.00 -11.01 11.55
N ASP A 16 16.90 -11.84 12.07
CA ASP A 16 16.61 -12.79 13.15
C ASP A 16 16.34 -12.13 14.51
N GLY A 17 16.69 -10.84 14.66
CA GLY A 17 16.54 -10.08 15.91
C GLY A 17 17.58 -10.46 16.97
N THR A 18 18.72 -11.04 16.58
CA THR A 18 19.81 -11.41 17.50
C THR A 18 21.03 -10.51 17.35
N PHE A 19 21.97 -10.60 18.29
CA PHE A 19 23.19 -9.80 18.25
C PHE A 19 24.23 -10.40 17.31
N HIS A 20 24.70 -9.59 16.35
CA HIS A 20 25.79 -9.94 15.45
C HIS A 20 26.96 -8.98 15.64
N SER A 21 28.15 -9.51 15.91
CA SER A 21 29.34 -8.68 16.10
C SER A 21 29.75 -8.02 14.77
N GLY A 22 30.25 -6.79 14.85
CA GLY A 22 30.72 -6.08 13.63
C GLY A 22 31.97 -6.71 12.99
N GLU A 23 32.66 -7.58 13.71
CA GLU A 23 33.78 -8.38 13.20
C GLU A 23 33.25 -9.56 12.39
N VAL A 24 32.32 -10.35 12.94
CA VAL A 24 31.66 -11.48 12.25
C VAL A 24 30.95 -11.01 10.99
N LEU A 25 30.20 -9.91 11.07
CA LEU A 25 29.54 -9.32 9.89
C LEU A 25 30.54 -8.83 8.84
N GLY A 26 31.70 -8.32 9.28
CA GLY A 26 32.77 -7.87 8.40
C GLY A 26 33.44 -9.02 7.66
N GLU A 27 33.77 -10.10 8.38
CA GLU A 27 34.33 -11.33 7.81
C GLU A 27 33.37 -11.98 6.82
N LEU A 28 32.10 -12.16 7.20
CA LEU A 28 31.07 -12.78 6.37
C LEU A 28 30.89 -12.06 5.02
N LEU A 29 30.98 -10.73 5.03
CA LEU A 29 30.74 -9.89 3.85
C LEU A 29 32.03 -9.45 3.16
N GLY A 30 33.21 -9.83 3.68
CA GLY A 30 34.51 -9.45 3.13
C GLY A 30 34.80 -7.94 3.20
N ILE A 31 34.30 -7.24 4.22
CA ILE A 31 34.47 -5.79 4.39
C ILE A 31 34.92 -5.41 5.80
N SER A 32 35.51 -4.22 5.95
CA SER A 32 36.01 -3.76 7.25
C SER A 32 34.86 -3.45 8.23
N ARG A 33 35.14 -3.56 9.54
CA ARG A 33 34.19 -3.16 10.60
C ARG A 33 33.75 -1.69 10.48
N ALA A 34 34.63 -0.81 10.00
CA ALA A 34 34.30 0.58 9.73
C ALA A 34 33.28 0.71 8.58
N ALA A 35 33.41 -0.10 7.52
CA ALA A 35 32.43 -0.17 6.44
C ALA A 35 31.08 -0.71 6.92
N ILE A 36 31.07 -1.74 7.79
CA ILE A 36 29.84 -2.23 8.45
C ILE A 36 29.14 -1.07 9.16
N SER A 37 29.84 -0.32 10.00
CA SER A 37 29.23 0.82 10.70
C SER A 37 28.67 1.89 9.76
N LYS A 38 29.28 2.12 8.59
CA LYS A 38 28.77 3.04 7.57
C LYS A 38 27.47 2.51 6.95
N HIS A 39 27.42 1.23 6.61
CA HIS A 39 26.21 0.61 6.07
C HIS A 39 25.07 0.61 7.09
N ILE A 40 25.34 0.27 8.35
CA ILE A 40 24.34 0.32 9.44
C ILE A 40 23.73 1.72 9.58
N LYS A 41 24.54 2.78 9.51
CA LYS A 41 24.02 4.16 9.51
C LYS A 41 23.08 4.44 8.34
N THR A 42 23.37 3.92 7.15
CA THR A 42 22.46 4.05 6.00
C THR A 42 21.17 3.24 6.20
N LEU A 43 21.27 2.04 6.77
CA LEU A 43 20.10 1.21 7.07
C LEU A 43 19.16 1.90 8.06
N GLN A 44 19.71 2.60 9.05
CA GLN A 44 18.93 3.45 9.96
C GLN A 44 18.19 4.57 9.21
N THR A 45 18.79 5.17 8.17
CA THR A 45 18.08 6.15 7.32
C THR A 45 17.02 5.52 6.40
N TRP A 46 16.98 4.19 6.27
CA TRP A 46 15.89 3.48 5.61
C TRP A 46 14.77 3.11 6.60
N GLY A 47 14.84 3.56 7.85
CA GLY A 47 13.83 3.35 8.89
C GLY A 47 14.03 2.08 9.73
N LEU A 48 15.15 1.37 9.56
CA LEU A 48 15.47 0.20 10.39
C LEU A 48 15.98 0.62 11.77
N ASP A 49 15.32 0.14 12.82
CA ASP A 49 15.76 0.36 14.19
C ASP A 49 16.89 -0.58 14.60
N ILE A 50 18.09 -0.26 14.13
CA ILE A 50 19.31 -1.01 14.47
C ILE A 50 20.03 -0.29 15.60
N TYR A 51 20.30 -1.00 16.69
CA TYR A 51 21.10 -0.49 17.81
C TYR A 51 22.35 -1.32 18.02
N ARG A 52 23.30 -0.77 18.78
CA ARG A 52 24.59 -1.42 19.08
C ARG A 52 24.80 -1.50 20.58
N VAL A 53 25.24 -2.67 21.05
CA VAL A 53 25.71 -2.87 22.42
C VAL A 53 27.20 -3.16 22.41
N GLN A 54 27.97 -2.44 23.24
CA GLN A 54 29.41 -2.66 23.39
C GLN A 54 29.68 -4.10 23.84
N GLY A 55 30.61 -4.78 23.18
CA GLY A 55 30.95 -6.18 23.44
C GLY A 55 30.02 -7.21 22.78
N LYS A 56 28.80 -6.85 22.34
CA LYS A 56 27.87 -7.78 21.67
C LYS A 56 27.78 -7.57 20.16
N GLY A 57 27.68 -6.32 19.71
CA GLY A 57 27.51 -5.99 18.28
C GLY A 57 26.22 -5.24 17.99
N TYR A 58 25.68 -5.47 16.78
CA TYR A 58 24.48 -4.84 16.25
C TYR A 58 23.27 -5.79 16.37
N CYS A 59 22.08 -5.23 16.52
CA CYS A 59 20.82 -5.97 16.60
C CYS A 59 19.68 -5.09 16.08
N LEU A 60 18.67 -5.68 15.46
CA LEU A 60 17.39 -5.01 15.22
C LEU A 60 16.57 -4.97 16.52
N ALA A 61 15.85 -3.86 16.76
CA ALA A 61 14.97 -3.72 17.92
C ALA A 61 13.89 -4.81 17.96
N GLU A 62 13.38 -5.18 16.79
CA GLU A 62 12.39 -6.22 16.61
C GLU A 62 12.79 -7.16 15.47
N LYS A 63 12.29 -8.40 15.52
CA LYS A 63 12.49 -9.38 14.45
C LYS A 63 11.82 -8.88 13.18
N LEU A 64 12.51 -9.00 12.05
CA LEU A 64 12.01 -8.56 10.76
C LEU A 64 11.67 -9.76 9.88
N GLU A 65 10.41 -9.91 9.50
CA GLU A 65 10.04 -10.84 8.44
C GLU A 65 10.26 -10.17 7.07
N LEU A 66 11.20 -10.70 6.29
CA LEU A 66 11.40 -10.27 4.91
C LEU A 66 10.36 -10.91 3.97
N LEU A 67 10.00 -10.16 2.94
CA LEU A 67 9.27 -10.67 1.79
C LEU A 67 10.11 -11.72 1.07
N ASP A 68 9.43 -12.77 0.64
CA ASP A 68 10.03 -13.96 0.06
C ASP A 68 9.16 -14.43 -1.10
N CYS A 69 9.73 -14.39 -2.29
CA CYS A 69 9.05 -14.71 -3.53
C CYS A 69 8.47 -16.13 -3.51
N ASP A 70 9.23 -17.10 -3.00
CA ASP A 70 8.83 -18.51 -3.00
C ASP A 70 7.70 -18.76 -2.00
N LYS A 71 7.75 -18.14 -0.81
CA LYS A 71 6.67 -18.23 0.17
C LYS A 71 5.36 -17.61 -0.31
N ILE A 72 5.44 -16.54 -1.07
CA ILE A 72 4.28 -15.87 -1.65
C ILE A 72 3.70 -16.77 -2.77
N LEU A 73 4.53 -17.17 -3.74
CA LEU A 73 4.10 -17.98 -4.88
C LEU A 73 3.63 -19.40 -4.49
N ALA A 74 4.04 -19.91 -3.33
CA ALA A 74 3.50 -21.15 -2.78
C ALA A 74 2.00 -21.05 -2.40
N GLN A 75 1.47 -19.84 -2.21
CA GLN A 75 0.12 -19.58 -1.72
C GLN A 75 -0.81 -18.94 -2.76
N VAL A 76 -0.26 -18.34 -3.83
CA VAL A 76 -1.03 -17.63 -4.84
C VAL A 76 -0.56 -17.93 -6.26
N LYS A 77 -1.50 -18.01 -7.20
CA LYS A 77 -1.17 -18.04 -8.63
C LYS A 77 -0.99 -16.61 -9.11
N CYS A 78 0.25 -16.20 -9.30
CA CYS A 78 0.59 -14.92 -9.90
C CYS A 78 1.27 -15.16 -11.25
N PRO A 79 0.77 -14.60 -12.36
CA PRO A 79 1.36 -14.82 -13.69
C PRO A 79 2.78 -14.25 -13.80
N HIS A 80 3.08 -13.22 -13.02
CA HIS A 80 4.41 -12.63 -12.93
C HIS A 80 4.56 -11.89 -11.60
N LEU A 81 5.53 -12.29 -10.77
CA LEU A 81 5.85 -11.62 -9.52
C LEU A 81 7.30 -11.13 -9.53
N SER A 82 7.47 -9.82 -9.35
CA SER A 82 8.76 -9.17 -9.18
C SER A 82 8.90 -8.69 -7.73
N LEU A 83 9.86 -9.22 -6.99
CA LEU A 83 10.24 -8.71 -5.66
C LEU A 83 11.56 -7.95 -5.78
N ILE A 84 11.51 -6.63 -5.64
CA ILE A 84 12.67 -5.74 -5.77
C ILE A 84 12.86 -5.05 -4.42
N PRO A 85 13.80 -5.51 -3.57
CA PRO A 85 13.87 -5.05 -2.19
C PRO A 85 14.01 -3.54 -2.04
N VAL A 86 14.82 -2.90 -2.87
CA VAL A 86 15.02 -1.44 -2.88
C VAL A 86 14.72 -0.92 -4.27
N ILE A 87 13.69 -0.10 -4.37
CA ILE A 87 13.21 0.47 -5.63
C ILE A 87 12.89 1.96 -5.45
N ASP A 88 12.74 2.69 -6.54
CA ASP A 88 12.17 4.05 -6.51
C ASP A 88 10.67 3.99 -6.21
N SER A 89 9.89 3.29 -7.04
CA SER A 89 8.47 3.02 -6.82
C SER A 89 8.02 1.73 -7.50
N THR A 90 7.22 0.92 -6.81
CA THR A 90 6.59 -0.28 -7.38
C THR A 90 5.62 0.07 -8.52
N ASN A 91 4.95 1.23 -8.46
CA ASN A 91 4.11 1.72 -9.55
C ASN A 91 4.95 2.07 -10.79
N GLN A 92 6.01 2.85 -10.60
CA GLN A 92 6.87 3.26 -11.72
C GLN A 92 7.45 2.04 -12.44
N HIS A 93 7.88 1.04 -11.67
CA HIS A 93 8.38 -0.21 -12.21
C HIS A 93 7.41 -0.92 -13.17
N LEU A 94 6.12 -0.96 -12.82
CA LEU A 94 5.11 -1.57 -13.69
C LEU A 94 4.70 -0.64 -14.84
N LEU A 95 4.66 0.67 -14.62
CA LEU A 95 4.39 1.66 -15.66
C LEU A 95 5.40 1.59 -16.81
N ASP A 96 6.69 1.42 -16.48
CA ASP A 96 7.77 1.28 -17.46
C ASP A 96 7.66 0.00 -18.32
N ARG A 97 6.76 -0.94 -17.95
CA ARG A 97 6.54 -2.23 -18.61
C ARG A 97 5.10 -2.42 -19.09
N VAL A 98 4.31 -1.35 -19.17
CA VAL A 98 2.94 -1.42 -19.68
C VAL A 98 2.91 -2.07 -21.07
N GLY A 99 1.94 -2.96 -21.28
CA GLY A 99 1.77 -3.71 -22.52
C GLY A 99 2.76 -4.87 -22.70
N GLN A 100 3.77 -5.02 -21.84
CA GLN A 100 4.76 -6.11 -21.87
C GLN A 100 4.46 -7.20 -20.85
N LEU A 101 3.59 -6.91 -19.87
CA LEU A 101 3.21 -7.82 -18.79
C LEU A 101 1.75 -8.28 -18.95
N PRO A 102 1.41 -9.49 -18.46
CA PRO A 102 0.01 -9.95 -18.41
C PRO A 102 -0.76 -9.25 -17.28
N SER A 103 -2.09 -9.12 -17.41
CA SER A 103 -2.96 -8.71 -16.30
C SER A 103 -2.70 -9.60 -15.08
N GLY A 104 -2.64 -8.98 -13.90
CA GLY A 104 -2.30 -9.66 -12.65
C GLY A 104 -0.80 -9.75 -12.35
N ALA A 105 0.06 -9.17 -13.20
CA ALA A 105 1.49 -9.03 -12.87
C ALA A 105 1.68 -8.11 -11.65
N VAL A 106 2.55 -8.50 -10.73
CA VAL A 106 2.74 -7.84 -9.43
C VAL A 106 4.20 -7.42 -9.23
N CYS A 107 4.39 -6.25 -8.64
CA CYS A 107 5.66 -5.78 -8.10
C CYS A 107 5.52 -5.56 -6.59
N LEU A 108 6.48 -6.08 -5.82
CA LEU A 108 6.61 -5.90 -4.38
C LEU A 108 7.97 -5.29 -4.05
N ALA A 109 8.03 -4.52 -2.97
CA ALA A 109 9.28 -3.97 -2.47
C ALA A 109 9.35 -3.98 -0.94
N GLU A 110 10.57 -3.99 -0.40
CA GLU A 110 10.81 -3.78 1.02
C GLU A 110 10.91 -2.31 1.37
N TYR A 111 11.37 -1.48 0.42
CA TYR A 111 11.62 -0.06 0.60
C TYR A 111 11.44 0.68 -0.72
N GLN A 112 10.75 1.82 -0.68
CA GLN A 112 10.64 2.74 -1.83
C GLN A 112 11.36 4.05 -1.54
N GLN A 113 12.33 4.40 -2.37
CA GLN A 113 13.08 5.66 -2.28
C GLN A 113 12.23 6.87 -2.66
N ALA A 114 11.25 6.67 -3.55
CA ALA A 114 10.40 7.70 -4.10
C ALA A 114 8.93 7.23 -4.14
N GLY A 115 8.45 6.65 -3.04
CA GLY A 115 7.05 6.26 -2.88
C GLY A 115 6.11 7.44 -3.13
N ARG A 116 5.05 7.24 -3.91
CA ARG A 116 4.15 8.31 -4.37
C ARG A 116 2.72 8.08 -3.87
N GLY A 117 2.06 9.17 -3.52
CA GLY A 117 0.63 9.28 -3.34
C GLY A 117 -0.01 10.15 -4.42
N ARG A 118 -1.30 10.44 -4.26
CA ARG A 118 -2.03 11.33 -5.17
C ARG A 118 -1.47 12.76 -5.12
N ARG A 119 -1.64 13.49 -6.22
CA ARG A 119 -1.31 14.93 -6.34
C ARG A 119 0.16 15.24 -5.99
N GLY A 120 1.08 14.30 -6.24
CA GLY A 120 2.51 14.48 -6.01
C GLY A 120 2.95 14.38 -4.54
N ARG A 121 2.05 14.01 -3.61
CA ARG A 121 2.44 13.75 -2.21
C ARG A 121 3.37 12.54 -2.15
N GLN A 122 4.31 12.54 -1.21
CA GLN A 122 5.17 11.39 -0.95
C GLN A 122 4.44 10.35 -0.10
N TRP A 123 4.70 9.06 -0.36
CA TRP A 123 4.32 7.96 0.51
C TRP A 123 5.57 7.45 1.25
N LEU A 124 5.63 7.72 2.56
CA LEU A 124 6.75 7.23 3.39
C LEU A 124 6.78 5.70 3.38
N SER A 125 7.93 5.16 2.98
CA SER A 125 8.06 3.74 2.69
C SER A 125 9.27 3.11 3.39
N PRO A 126 9.37 3.15 4.74
CA PRO A 126 10.50 2.57 5.47
C PRO A 126 10.66 1.06 5.22
N PHE A 127 11.91 0.59 5.34
CA PHE A 127 12.30 -0.76 4.96
C PHE A 127 11.62 -1.80 5.86
N GLY A 128 10.83 -2.68 5.24
CA GLY A 128 10.31 -3.88 5.86
C GLY A 128 9.21 -3.66 6.91
N SER A 129 8.79 -2.41 7.17
CA SER A 129 7.75 -2.12 8.17
C SER A 129 6.32 -2.22 7.65
N ASN A 130 6.15 -2.16 6.32
CA ASN A 130 4.86 -2.05 5.64
C ASN A 130 4.83 -2.97 4.41
N LEU A 131 3.71 -2.98 3.69
CA LEU A 131 3.60 -3.65 2.39
C LEU A 131 3.41 -2.63 1.28
N TYR A 132 4.33 -2.67 0.31
CA TYR A 132 4.30 -1.86 -0.91
C TYR A 132 4.09 -2.81 -2.08
N LEU A 133 2.90 -2.76 -2.65
CA LEU A 133 2.45 -3.67 -3.69
C LEU A 133 1.92 -2.84 -4.86
N SER A 134 2.30 -3.21 -6.07
CA SER A 134 1.63 -2.75 -7.28
C SER A 134 1.17 -3.92 -8.13
N MET A 135 0.00 -3.82 -8.74
CA MET A 135 -0.54 -4.79 -9.69
C MET A 135 -0.87 -4.11 -11.01
N TYR A 136 -0.47 -4.72 -12.12
CA TYR A 136 -0.84 -4.30 -13.45
C TYR A 136 -2.13 -5.00 -13.90
N TRP A 137 -3.02 -4.26 -14.55
CA TRP A 137 -4.27 -4.78 -15.08
C TRP A 137 -4.63 -4.13 -16.42
N ARG A 138 -5.02 -4.92 -17.41
CA ARG A 138 -5.49 -4.44 -18.72
C ARG A 138 -7.02 -4.59 -18.79
N LEU A 139 -7.72 -3.49 -19.07
CA LEU A 139 -9.16 -3.48 -19.32
C LEU A 139 -9.44 -3.24 -20.81
N ASP A 140 -9.92 -4.27 -21.51
CA ASP A 140 -10.28 -4.14 -22.93
C ASP A 140 -11.51 -3.26 -23.15
N ALA A 141 -12.34 -3.04 -22.12
CA ALA A 141 -13.48 -2.12 -22.15
C ALA A 141 -13.06 -0.63 -22.18
N GLY A 142 -11.76 -0.33 -22.09
CA GLY A 142 -11.20 1.01 -22.26
C GLY A 142 -11.30 1.91 -21.03
N MET A 143 -10.88 3.18 -21.18
CA MET A 143 -10.66 4.10 -20.04
C MET A 143 -11.94 4.43 -19.24
N ALA A 144 -13.11 4.45 -19.87
CA ALA A 144 -14.37 4.70 -19.18
C ALA A 144 -14.66 3.59 -18.15
N ALA A 145 -14.27 2.35 -18.45
CA ALA A 145 -14.41 1.22 -17.56
C ALA A 145 -13.38 1.22 -16.41
N ALA A 146 -12.42 2.15 -16.37
CA ALA A 146 -11.53 2.29 -15.22
C ALA A 146 -12.12 3.21 -14.13
N MET A 147 -13.23 3.90 -14.41
CA MET A 147 -13.85 4.80 -13.44
C MET A 147 -14.39 4.01 -12.24
N GLY A 148 -14.03 4.46 -11.04
CA GLY A 148 -14.42 3.80 -9.79
C GLY A 148 -13.64 2.52 -9.46
N LEU A 149 -12.68 2.10 -10.29
CA LEU A 149 -11.87 0.90 -10.01
C LEU A 149 -11.15 0.98 -8.66
N SER A 150 -10.66 2.15 -8.27
CA SER A 150 -10.01 2.36 -6.97
C SER A 150 -10.92 2.02 -5.78
N LEU A 151 -12.25 2.15 -5.96
CA LEU A 151 -13.24 1.78 -4.94
C LEU A 151 -13.30 0.26 -4.79
N VAL A 152 -13.30 -0.44 -5.92
CA VAL A 152 -13.31 -1.91 -5.98
C VAL A 152 -12.03 -2.49 -5.39
N VAL A 153 -10.87 -1.89 -5.70
CA VAL A 153 -9.59 -2.22 -5.06
C VAL A 153 -9.67 -2.01 -3.54
N GLY A 154 -10.30 -0.92 -3.09
CA GLY A 154 -10.55 -0.67 -1.67
C GLY A 154 -11.33 -1.80 -0.99
N ILE A 155 -12.42 -2.25 -1.61
CA ILE A 155 -13.23 -3.38 -1.12
C ILE A 155 -12.37 -4.66 -1.04
N ALA A 156 -11.61 -4.97 -2.09
CA ALA A 156 -10.75 -6.14 -2.13
C ALA A 156 -9.76 -6.17 -0.96
N ILE A 157 -9.15 -5.02 -0.66
CA ILE A 157 -8.20 -4.90 0.45
C ILE A 157 -8.94 -5.01 1.79
N ALA A 158 -10.07 -4.29 1.97
CA ALA A 158 -10.86 -4.35 3.20
C ALA A 158 -11.32 -5.78 3.52
N ASP A 159 -11.90 -6.48 2.55
CA ASP A 159 -12.30 -7.90 2.67
C ASP A 159 -11.12 -8.78 3.07
N THR A 160 -9.95 -8.55 2.48
CA THR A 160 -8.73 -9.31 2.80
C THR A 160 -8.29 -9.08 4.24
N LEU A 161 -8.22 -7.82 4.66
CA LEU A 161 -7.78 -7.47 6.02
C LEU A 161 -8.76 -8.02 7.06
N THR A 162 -10.07 -7.88 6.82
CA THR A 162 -11.10 -8.44 7.71
C THR A 162 -11.04 -9.96 7.78
N ALA A 163 -10.83 -10.65 6.64
CA ALA A 163 -10.64 -12.10 6.63
C ALA A 163 -9.39 -12.57 7.39
N LEU A 164 -8.36 -11.71 7.49
CA LEU A 164 -7.14 -11.96 8.25
C LEU A 164 -7.23 -11.48 9.72
N GLY A 165 -8.41 -11.08 10.17
CA GLY A 165 -8.68 -10.74 11.58
C GLY A 165 -8.56 -9.26 11.92
N ALA A 166 -8.45 -8.37 10.93
CA ALA A 166 -8.52 -6.93 11.16
C ALA A 166 -9.96 -6.49 11.46
N GLN A 167 -10.13 -5.73 12.54
CA GLN A 167 -11.45 -5.26 12.98
C GLN A 167 -11.70 -3.83 12.49
N ASP A 168 -12.98 -3.48 12.28
CA ASP A 168 -13.45 -2.12 12.00
C ASP A 168 -12.69 -1.38 10.88
N ILE A 169 -12.27 -2.12 9.85
CA ILE A 169 -11.70 -1.51 8.64
C ILE A 169 -12.80 -0.73 7.92
N LYS A 170 -12.47 0.49 7.52
CA LYS A 170 -13.36 1.39 6.79
C LYS A 170 -12.71 1.90 5.52
N LEU A 171 -13.54 2.28 4.57
CA LEU A 171 -13.12 2.88 3.31
C LEU A 171 -13.41 4.38 3.33
N LYS A 172 -12.40 5.16 2.98
CA LYS A 172 -12.52 6.58 2.69
C LYS A 172 -12.52 6.76 1.18
N TRP A 173 -13.60 7.33 0.67
CA TRP A 173 -13.69 7.70 -0.73
C TRP A 173 -12.58 8.69 -1.13
N PRO A 174 -11.95 8.55 -2.30
CA PRO A 174 -12.14 7.46 -3.26
C PRO A 174 -11.14 6.30 -3.13
N ASN A 175 -10.13 6.39 -2.26
CA ASN A 175 -8.91 5.59 -2.46
C ASN A 175 -8.11 5.27 -1.19
N ASP A 176 -8.66 5.45 0.01
CA ASP A 176 -7.92 5.20 1.24
C ASP A 176 -8.65 4.21 2.15
N LEU A 177 -7.89 3.41 2.90
CA LEU A 177 -8.41 2.57 3.98
C LEU A 177 -8.12 3.22 5.31
N TYR A 178 -9.07 3.11 6.22
CA TYR A 178 -9.08 3.75 7.52
C TYR A 178 -9.35 2.73 8.62
N PHE A 179 -8.76 2.96 9.79
CA PHE A 179 -9.10 2.30 11.04
C PHE A 179 -9.16 3.38 12.13
N GLN A 180 -10.25 3.42 12.89
CA GLN A 180 -10.51 4.46 13.90
C GLN A 180 -10.29 5.90 13.39
N ASP A 181 -10.84 6.22 12.21
CA ASP A 181 -10.70 7.53 11.54
C ASP A 181 -9.23 7.93 11.20
N LYS A 182 -8.26 7.02 11.30
CA LYS A 182 -6.84 7.21 10.91
C LYS A 182 -6.52 6.43 9.65
N LYS A 183 -5.63 6.97 8.81
CA LYS A 183 -5.24 6.30 7.57
C LYS A 183 -4.41 5.05 7.83
N LEU A 184 -4.89 3.92 7.33
CA LEU A 184 -4.25 2.61 7.38
C LEU A 184 -3.54 2.28 6.07
N ALA A 185 -4.17 2.56 4.93
CA ALA A 185 -3.57 2.32 3.62
C ALA A 185 -3.99 3.38 2.60
N GLY A 186 -3.15 3.55 1.58
CA GLY A 186 -3.43 4.40 0.43
C GLY A 186 -3.38 3.59 -0.86
N ILE A 187 -4.34 3.84 -1.74
CA ILE A 187 -4.42 3.27 -3.09
C ILE A 187 -4.09 4.37 -4.10
N LEU A 188 -3.22 4.06 -5.05
CA LEU A 188 -2.88 4.92 -6.18
C LEU A 188 -3.03 4.13 -7.48
N THR A 189 -4.13 4.36 -8.18
CA THR A 189 -4.34 3.80 -9.52
C THR A 189 -3.88 4.80 -10.56
N GLU A 190 -2.89 4.42 -11.36
CA GLU A 190 -2.38 5.17 -12.50
C GLU A 190 -2.82 4.50 -13.79
N MET A 191 -3.25 5.28 -14.77
CA MET A 191 -3.82 4.77 -16.02
C MET A 191 -3.06 5.34 -17.22
N THR A 192 -2.80 4.49 -18.20
CA THR A 192 -2.26 4.84 -19.52
C THR A 192 -3.14 4.21 -20.60
N GLY A 193 -3.23 4.84 -21.76
CA GLY A 193 -4.06 4.36 -22.88
C GLY A 193 -4.48 5.48 -23.80
N GLN A 194 -5.06 5.12 -24.95
CA GLN A 194 -5.65 6.05 -25.91
C GLN A 194 -7.16 5.85 -25.97
N ALA A 195 -7.90 6.89 -26.35
CA ALA A 195 -9.34 6.78 -26.55
C ALA A 195 -9.65 5.77 -27.67
N GLY A 196 -10.49 4.78 -27.38
CA GLY A 196 -10.84 3.71 -28.32
C GLY A 196 -9.93 2.47 -28.27
N ASP A 197 -8.95 2.44 -27.36
CA ASP A 197 -8.11 1.27 -27.09
C ASP A 197 -8.31 0.76 -25.65
N ALA A 198 -7.70 -0.38 -25.33
CA ALA A 198 -7.66 -0.92 -23.97
C ALA A 198 -7.02 0.09 -23.00
N ALA A 199 -7.53 0.11 -21.77
CA ALA A 199 -6.91 0.85 -20.68
C ALA A 199 -5.90 -0.02 -19.95
N HIS A 200 -4.73 0.56 -19.68
CA HIS A 200 -3.68 -0.06 -18.91
C HIS A 200 -3.59 0.60 -17.54
N LEU A 201 -3.76 -0.20 -16.50
CA LEU A 201 -3.83 0.25 -15.12
C LEU A 201 -2.66 -0.30 -14.33
N VAL A 202 -2.08 0.56 -13.50
CA VAL A 202 -1.12 0.17 -12.47
C VAL A 202 -1.71 0.60 -11.14
N ILE A 203 -2.09 -0.40 -10.33
CA ILE A 203 -2.76 -0.24 -9.06
C ILE A 203 -1.71 -0.39 -7.96
N GLY A 204 -1.31 0.73 -7.36
CA GLY A 204 -0.41 0.77 -6.21
C GLY A 204 -1.16 0.76 -4.89
N MET A 205 -0.62 0.05 -3.91
CA MET A 205 -1.10 -0.02 -2.54
C MET A 205 0.09 0.13 -1.60
N GLY A 206 0.01 1.14 -0.73
CA GLY A 206 0.83 1.23 0.47
C GLY A 206 -0.03 0.91 1.69
N LEU A 207 0.27 -0.19 2.38
CA LEU A 207 -0.42 -0.62 3.59
C LEU A 207 0.51 -0.53 4.80
N ASN A 208 0.13 0.26 5.80
CA ASN A 208 0.87 0.36 7.04
C ASN A 208 0.68 -0.93 7.85
N ILE A 209 1.77 -1.62 8.21
CA ILE A 209 1.69 -2.90 8.94
C ILE A 209 2.15 -2.74 10.38
N ALA A 210 3.39 -2.30 10.58
CA ALA A 210 4.02 -2.12 11.87
C ALA A 210 5.10 -1.03 11.78
N MET A 211 4.74 0.12 11.18
CA MET A 211 5.65 1.25 11.06
C MET A 211 5.91 1.88 12.44
N PRO A 212 7.18 2.03 12.85
CA PRO A 212 7.51 2.71 14.10
C PRO A 212 7.06 4.17 14.08
N THR A 213 6.53 4.69 15.19
CA THR A 213 6.00 6.07 15.29
C THR A 213 7.02 7.13 14.87
N LYS A 214 8.32 6.91 15.15
CA LYS A 214 9.40 7.84 14.77
C LYS A 214 9.49 8.08 13.26
N GLU A 215 9.20 7.06 12.45
CA GLU A 215 9.27 7.14 10.98
C GLU A 215 8.09 7.92 10.40
N GLY A 216 6.96 8.00 11.13
CA GLY A 216 5.78 8.76 10.72
C GLY A 216 5.72 10.18 11.28
N SER A 217 6.83 10.70 11.83
CA SER A 217 6.87 12.02 12.48
C SER A 217 6.65 13.20 11.51
N GLU A 218 6.93 13.00 10.22
CA GLU A 218 6.71 13.98 9.15
C GLU A 218 5.34 13.85 8.46
N ILE A 219 4.46 12.95 8.94
CA ILE A 219 3.13 12.75 8.36
C ILE A 219 2.14 13.73 8.99
N ASP A 220 1.66 14.69 8.20
CA ASP A 220 0.74 15.75 8.66
C ASP A 220 -0.67 15.25 9.03
N GLN A 221 -1.04 14.04 8.62
CA GLN A 221 -2.35 13.45 8.87
C GLN A 221 -2.27 12.27 9.85
N ALA A 222 -3.36 12.01 10.57
CA ALA A 222 -3.44 10.85 11.44
C ALA A 222 -3.35 9.54 10.66
N TRP A 223 -2.49 8.63 11.12
CA TRP A 223 -2.24 7.32 10.53
C TRP A 223 -2.20 6.24 11.62
N THR A 224 -2.32 4.99 11.20
CA THR A 224 -2.31 3.80 12.07
C THR A 224 -1.69 2.62 11.32
N ASN A 225 -1.43 1.54 12.05
CA ASN A 225 -0.86 0.30 11.54
C ASN A 225 -1.89 -0.83 11.55
N LEU A 226 -1.72 -1.83 10.69
CA LEU A 226 -2.51 -3.06 10.73
C LEU A 226 -2.36 -3.77 12.08
N ALA A 227 -1.18 -3.70 12.70
CA ALA A 227 -0.94 -4.23 14.03
C ALA A 227 -1.88 -3.64 15.11
N ASP A 228 -2.41 -2.43 14.91
CA ASP A 228 -3.36 -1.81 15.84
C ASP A 228 -4.80 -2.34 15.66
N ALA A 229 -5.08 -2.97 14.51
CA ALA A 229 -6.41 -3.47 14.14
C ALA A 229 -6.55 -4.99 14.29
N CYS A 230 -5.48 -5.70 14.64
CA CYS A 230 -5.43 -7.16 14.73
C CYS A 230 -4.92 -7.63 16.10
N ASP A 231 -5.57 -8.65 16.68
CA ASP A 231 -5.06 -9.32 17.89
C ASP A 231 -3.76 -10.11 17.60
N THR A 232 -3.65 -10.66 16.39
CA THR A 232 -2.46 -11.35 15.90
C THR A 232 -2.15 -10.88 14.50
N LEU A 233 -0.99 -10.28 14.32
CA LEU A 233 -0.58 -9.74 13.03
C LEU A 233 -0.24 -10.89 12.06
N PRO A 234 -0.82 -10.92 10.84
CA PRO A 234 -0.48 -11.91 9.84
C PRO A 234 0.96 -11.74 9.33
N SER A 235 1.56 -12.84 8.87
CA SER A 235 2.82 -12.79 8.13
C SER A 235 2.70 -11.86 6.91
N ARG A 236 3.74 -11.07 6.65
CA ARG A 236 3.80 -10.17 5.48
C ARG A 236 3.69 -10.94 4.16
N ASN A 237 4.24 -12.15 4.11
CA ASN A 237 4.19 -13.03 2.95
C ASN A 237 2.78 -13.60 2.73
N VAL A 238 2.11 -14.05 3.80
CA VAL A 238 0.71 -14.52 3.74
C VAL A 238 -0.23 -13.39 3.35
N LEU A 239 -0.03 -12.20 3.92
CA LEU A 239 -0.80 -11.00 3.62
C LEU A 239 -0.63 -10.61 2.14
N ALA A 240 0.60 -10.56 1.63
CA ALA A 240 0.87 -10.27 0.22
C ALA A 240 0.19 -11.29 -0.72
N ALA A 241 0.32 -12.59 -0.45
CA ALA A 241 -0.30 -13.64 -1.26
C ALA A 241 -1.84 -13.51 -1.28
N THR A 242 -2.45 -13.34 -0.10
CA THR A 242 -3.91 -13.21 0.04
C THR A 242 -4.43 -11.97 -0.68
N LEU A 243 -3.71 -10.84 -0.59
CA LEU A 243 -4.07 -9.61 -1.30
C LEU A 243 -3.98 -9.78 -2.81
N VAL A 244 -2.92 -10.43 -3.33
CA VAL A 244 -2.78 -10.67 -4.77
C VAL A 244 -3.93 -11.54 -5.29
N GLU A 245 -4.26 -12.63 -4.59
CA GLU A 245 -5.37 -13.51 -4.98
C GLU A 245 -6.71 -12.78 -4.94
N ARG A 246 -6.97 -12.02 -3.87
CA ARG A 246 -8.22 -11.27 -3.73
C ARG A 246 -8.34 -10.19 -4.79
N LEU A 247 -7.29 -9.40 -5.03
CA LEU A 247 -7.29 -8.37 -6.07
C LEU A 247 -7.56 -8.98 -7.44
N HIS A 248 -6.89 -10.09 -7.79
CA HIS A 248 -7.12 -10.75 -9.07
C HIS A 248 -8.58 -11.21 -9.22
N THR A 249 -9.14 -11.86 -8.20
CA THR A 249 -10.53 -12.33 -8.20
C THR A 249 -11.52 -11.17 -8.31
N THR A 250 -11.34 -10.12 -7.50
CA THR A 250 -12.22 -8.95 -7.48
C THR A 250 -12.13 -8.16 -8.80
N LEU A 251 -10.95 -8.02 -9.40
CA LEU A 251 -10.80 -7.33 -10.69
C LEU A 251 -11.43 -8.14 -11.84
N THR A 252 -11.34 -9.47 -11.78
CA THR A 252 -12.04 -10.35 -12.73
C THR A 252 -13.56 -10.22 -12.59
N GLU A 253 -14.06 -10.16 -11.35
CA GLU A 253 -15.48 -9.91 -11.07
C GLU A 253 -15.93 -8.54 -11.62
N TYR A 254 -15.10 -7.50 -11.42
CA TYR A 254 -15.36 -6.15 -11.93
C TYR A 254 -15.48 -6.08 -13.45
N GLU A 255 -14.68 -6.82 -14.20
CA GLU A 255 -14.81 -6.87 -15.66
C GLU A 255 -16.17 -7.40 -16.12
N VAL A 256 -16.82 -8.24 -15.32
CA VAL A 256 -18.11 -8.85 -15.65
C VAL A 256 -19.28 -7.97 -15.21
N CYS A 257 -19.27 -7.48 -13.97
CA CYS A 257 -20.43 -6.78 -13.38
C CYS A 257 -20.27 -5.26 -13.32
N GLY A 258 -19.09 -4.72 -13.63
CA GLY A 258 -18.77 -3.30 -13.47
C GLY A 258 -18.87 -2.85 -12.00
N LEU A 259 -18.86 -1.53 -11.78
CA LEU A 259 -18.94 -0.98 -10.41
C LEU A 259 -20.30 -1.26 -9.74
N GLU A 260 -21.36 -1.43 -10.52
CA GLU A 260 -22.72 -1.63 -9.99
C GLU A 260 -22.81 -2.83 -9.05
N GLY A 261 -22.09 -3.93 -9.36
CA GLY A 261 -21.98 -5.11 -8.50
C GLY A 261 -21.21 -4.90 -7.19
N PHE A 262 -20.63 -3.72 -6.96
CA PHE A 262 -19.81 -3.40 -5.80
C PHE A 262 -20.39 -2.30 -4.91
N ILE A 263 -21.43 -1.57 -5.34
CA ILE A 263 -21.96 -0.41 -4.60
C ILE A 263 -22.42 -0.80 -3.18
N THR A 264 -23.15 -1.92 -3.05
CA THR A 264 -23.62 -2.39 -1.74
C THR A 264 -22.44 -2.72 -0.82
N ARG A 265 -21.45 -3.48 -1.31
CA ARG A 265 -20.22 -3.81 -0.56
C ARG A 265 -19.40 -2.57 -0.19
N TRP A 266 -19.32 -1.59 -1.08
CA TRP A 266 -18.65 -0.32 -0.77
C TRP A 266 -19.31 0.36 0.43
N ASN A 267 -20.63 0.47 0.41
CA ASN A 267 -21.40 1.15 1.44
C ASN A 267 -21.32 0.46 2.82
N GLU A 268 -21.05 -0.84 2.88
CA GLU A 268 -20.81 -1.57 4.14
C GLU A 268 -19.53 -1.09 4.84
N TYR A 269 -18.51 -0.73 4.05
CA TYR A 269 -17.24 -0.22 4.56
C TYR A 269 -17.15 1.31 4.60
N ASP A 270 -18.04 2.04 3.95
CA ASP A 270 -17.94 3.50 3.82
C ASP A 270 -17.91 4.20 5.19
N ASN A 271 -16.75 4.80 5.49
CA ASN A 271 -16.49 5.48 6.75
C ASN A 271 -17.39 6.69 6.97
N PHE A 272 -17.88 7.29 5.88
CA PHE A 272 -18.59 8.56 5.89
C PHE A 272 -20.07 8.45 5.57
N LEU A 273 -20.56 7.25 5.23
CA LEU A 273 -21.97 7.03 4.93
C LEU A 273 -22.86 7.59 6.04
N ASN A 274 -23.81 8.44 5.65
CA ASN A 274 -24.75 9.14 6.50
C ASN A 274 -24.14 10.12 7.53
N ARG A 275 -22.87 10.51 7.38
CA ARG A 275 -22.19 11.50 8.25
C ARG A 275 -22.09 12.87 7.56
N PRO A 276 -22.06 13.97 8.33
CA PRO A 276 -21.77 15.29 7.80
C PRO A 276 -20.30 15.39 7.38
N VAL A 277 -20.05 15.79 6.15
CA VAL A 277 -18.72 15.87 5.55
C VAL A 277 -18.49 17.19 4.85
N LYS A 278 -17.21 17.46 4.61
CA LYS A 278 -16.70 18.53 3.77
C LYS A 278 -15.98 17.89 2.59
N LEU A 279 -16.33 18.32 1.38
CA LEU A 279 -15.69 17.91 0.13
C LEU A 279 -14.94 19.11 -0.46
N LEU A 280 -13.63 18.97 -0.62
CA LEU A 280 -12.77 19.96 -1.28
C LEU A 280 -12.53 19.57 -2.74
N ILE A 281 -12.94 20.43 -3.68
CA ILE A 281 -12.75 20.27 -5.13
C ILE A 281 -12.03 21.50 -5.66
N GLY A 282 -10.71 21.38 -5.89
CA GLY A 282 -9.89 22.55 -6.18
C GLY A 282 -9.92 23.51 -4.99
N GLU A 283 -10.41 24.73 -5.21
CA GLU A 283 -10.62 25.74 -4.16
C GLU A 283 -12.04 25.74 -3.59
N ARG A 284 -12.97 25.00 -4.23
CA ARG A 284 -14.37 24.96 -3.79
C ARG A 284 -14.54 23.99 -2.64
N VAL A 285 -15.27 24.43 -1.63
CA VAL A 285 -15.75 23.60 -0.52
C VAL A 285 -17.23 23.35 -0.71
N VAL A 286 -17.65 22.09 -0.60
CA VAL A 286 -19.05 21.69 -0.52
C VAL A 286 -19.26 20.95 0.79
N GLU A 287 -20.27 21.34 1.56
CA GLU A 287 -20.65 20.69 2.81
C GLU A 287 -22.01 19.99 2.62
N GLY A 288 -22.18 18.84 3.26
CA GLY A 288 -23.41 18.07 3.18
C GLY A 288 -23.31 16.75 3.92
N ILE A 289 -24.27 15.87 3.69
CA ILE A 289 -24.28 14.51 4.26
C ILE A 289 -23.90 13.52 3.16
N ALA A 290 -22.91 12.67 3.40
CA ALA A 290 -22.53 11.65 2.43
C ALA A 290 -23.61 10.55 2.35
N ARG A 291 -23.98 10.15 1.14
CA ARG A 291 -25.00 9.13 0.85
C ARG A 291 -24.43 7.98 0.01
N GLY A 292 -23.15 7.68 0.20
CA GLY A 292 -22.43 6.64 -0.53
C GLY A 292 -21.97 7.10 -1.90
N ILE A 293 -21.99 6.19 -2.86
CA ILE A 293 -21.53 6.41 -4.24
C ILE A 293 -22.62 6.13 -5.28
N ASP A 294 -22.53 6.78 -6.43
CA ASP A 294 -23.33 6.45 -7.61
C ASP A 294 -22.73 5.27 -8.41
N LYS A 295 -23.41 4.90 -9.50
CA LYS A 295 -22.97 3.82 -10.41
C LYS A 295 -21.69 4.11 -11.19
N GLN A 296 -21.20 5.34 -11.17
CA GLN A 296 -19.91 5.74 -11.74
C GLN A 296 -18.81 5.90 -10.66
N GLY A 297 -19.16 5.73 -9.38
CA GLY A 297 -18.24 5.89 -8.25
C GLY A 297 -18.09 7.35 -7.79
N GLY A 298 -18.95 8.25 -8.27
CA GLY A 298 -19.05 9.61 -7.77
C GLY A 298 -19.62 9.61 -6.36
N LEU A 299 -19.08 10.45 -5.47
CA LEU A 299 -19.61 10.63 -4.13
C LEU A 299 -20.98 11.31 -4.21
N LEU A 300 -22.00 10.70 -3.61
CA LEU A 300 -23.32 11.30 -3.46
C LEU A 300 -23.35 12.17 -2.21
N LEU A 301 -23.54 13.48 -2.39
CA LEU A 301 -23.64 14.42 -1.28
C LEU A 301 -25.03 15.06 -1.24
N GLU A 302 -25.72 14.90 -0.11
CA GLU A 302 -26.98 15.57 0.17
C GLU A 302 -26.73 16.97 0.73
N THR A 303 -27.26 17.97 0.05
CA THR A 303 -27.23 19.39 0.43
C THR A 303 -28.66 19.94 0.48
N GLU A 304 -28.83 21.22 0.84
CA GLU A 304 -30.13 21.89 0.78
C GLU A 304 -30.77 21.87 -0.62
N GLN A 305 -29.96 21.72 -1.68
CA GLN A 305 -30.41 21.65 -3.06
C GLN A 305 -30.76 20.22 -3.52
N GLY A 306 -30.65 19.23 -2.63
CA GLY A 306 -30.82 17.81 -2.92
C GLY A 306 -29.50 17.04 -3.02
N ILE A 307 -29.57 15.81 -3.54
CA ILE A 307 -28.43 14.90 -3.68
C ILE A 307 -27.74 15.16 -5.03
N THR A 308 -26.43 15.43 -4.99
CA THR A 308 -25.61 15.68 -6.18
C THR A 308 -24.40 14.73 -6.20
N PRO A 309 -24.07 14.10 -7.35
CA PRO A 309 -22.86 13.30 -7.49
C PRO A 309 -21.62 14.18 -7.75
N TYR A 310 -20.48 13.79 -7.19
CA TYR A 310 -19.20 14.47 -7.37
C TYR A 310 -18.11 13.49 -7.82
N ILE A 311 -17.41 13.83 -8.91
CA ILE A 311 -16.29 13.07 -9.45
C ILE A 311 -14.99 13.78 -9.08
N GLY A 312 -14.25 13.22 -8.12
CA GLY A 312 -12.99 13.78 -7.63
C GLY A 312 -13.15 14.80 -6.49
N GLY A 313 -12.05 15.00 -5.78
CA GLY A 313 -11.99 15.83 -4.57
C GLY A 313 -11.30 15.11 -3.40
N GLU A 314 -11.21 15.81 -2.28
CA GLU A 314 -10.77 15.29 -0.98
C GLU A 314 -11.91 15.46 0.04
N ILE A 315 -12.37 14.34 0.60
CA ILE A 315 -13.43 14.30 1.63
C ILE A 315 -12.84 14.25 3.04
N SER A 316 -13.45 14.95 3.98
CA SER A 316 -13.14 14.88 5.41
C SER A 316 -14.40 15.05 6.26
N LEU A 317 -14.34 14.67 7.54
CA LEU A 317 -15.40 14.97 8.50
C LEU A 317 -15.51 16.48 8.72
N ARG A 318 -16.71 16.94 9.03
CA ARG A 318 -16.95 18.33 9.43
C ARG A 318 -16.44 18.54 10.86
N GLY A 319 -15.58 19.54 11.07
CA GLY A 319 -15.03 19.87 12.39
C GLY A 319 -13.61 19.35 12.68
N CYS A 320 -12.97 18.74 11.68
CA CYS A 320 -11.52 18.45 11.68
C CYS A 320 -10.76 19.49 10.87
#